data_AF-A0A348AIC9-F1
#
_entry.id   AF-A0A348AIC9-F1
#
_cell.length_a   1.000
_cell.length_b   1.000
_cell.length_c   1.000
_cell.angle_alpha   90.00
_cell.angle_beta   90.00
_cell.angle_gamma   90.00
#
_symmetry.space_group_name_H-M   'P 1'
#
loop_
_entity.id
_entity.type
_entity.pdbx_description
1 polymer ?
#
loop_
_entity_poly.entity_id
_entity_poly.type
_entity_poly.pdbx_seq_one_letter_code
_entity_poly.pdbx_strand_id
1 'polypeptide(L)' 'MMNKRSPEYVKRENELCKKIQEVSEKYDQFTKEGKDTTAILRQLETILDEMQLFKKSYGIFHQPVNVDAFD' A
#
# COMPACT_ATOMS: atom_id res chain seq x y z
N MET A 1 12.53 -6.45 -20.40
CA MET A 1 12.57 -5.71 -19.12
C MET A 1 11.46 -6.23 -18.22
N MET A 2 11.78 -7.12 -17.28
CA MET A 2 10.87 -7.45 -16.18
C MET A 2 11.51 -6.82 -14.95
N ASN A 3 10.93 -5.74 -14.44
CA ASN A 3 11.23 -5.24 -13.10
C ASN A 3 10.87 -6.36 -12.12
N LYS A 4 11.81 -7.28 -11.85
CA LYS A 4 11.70 -8.26 -10.78
C LYS A 4 11.68 -7.46 -9.49
N ARG A 5 10.49 -7.15 -9.01
CA ARG A 5 10.27 -6.67 -7.64
C ARG A 5 10.96 -7.67 -6.71
N SER A 6 11.79 -7.18 -5.79
CA SER A 6 12.47 -8.05 -4.83
C SER A 6 11.45 -8.91 -4.07
N PRO A 7 11.78 -10.17 -3.72
CA PRO A 7 10.86 -11.01 -2.96
C PRO A 7 10.42 -10.35 -1.64
N GLU A 8 11.29 -9.55 -1.03
CA GLU A 8 10.99 -8.74 0.16
C GLU A 8 9.94 -7.65 -0.13
N TYR A 9 10.01 -7.01 -1.31
CA TYR A 9 8.99 -6.05 -1.75
C TYR A 9 7.63 -6.73 -1.89
N VAL A 10 7.60 -7.85 -2.61
CA VAL A 10 6.36 -8.59 -2.88
C VAL A 10 5.75 -9.09 -1.58
N LYS A 11 6.58 -9.58 -0.65
CA LYS A 11 6.13 -10.01 0.67
C LYS A 11 5.46 -8.86 1.44
N ARG A 12 6.12 -7.71 1.53
CA ARG A 12 5.62 -6.57 2.28
C ARG A 12 4.40 -5.91 1.62
N GLU A 13 4.36 -5.84 0.29
CA GLU A 13 3.18 -5.41 -0.47
C GLU A 13 1.98 -6.33 -0.20
N ASN A 14 2.20 -7.64 -0.19
CA ASN A 14 1.14 -8.61 0.07
C ASN A 14 0.62 -8.53 1.52
N GLU A 15 1.51 -8.32 2.51
CA GLU A 15 1.09 -8.09 3.90
C GLU A 15 0.22 -6.84 4.05
N LEU A 16 0.58 -5.74 3.37
CA LEU A 16 -0.23 -4.52 3.37
C LEU A 16 -1.57 -4.72 2.67
N CYS A 17 -1.60 -5.37 1.51
CA CYS A 17 -2.83 -5.71 0.80
C CYS A 17 -3.77 -6.57 1.65
N LYS A 18 -3.23 -7.57 2.37
CA LYS A 18 -4.02 -8.41 3.27
C LYS A 18 -4.63 -7.61 4.41
N LYS A 19 -3.87 -6.72 5.04
CA LYS A 19 -4.38 -5.82 6.08
C LYS A 19 -5.49 -4.91 5.55
N ILE A 20 -5.32 -4.34 4.36
CA ILE A 20 -6.34 -3.50 3.70
C ILE A 20 -7.62 -4.30 3.49
N GLN A 21 -7.51 -5.54 2.99
CA GLN A 21 -8.65 -6.42 2.79
C GLN A 21 -9.40 -6.70 4.10
N GLU A 22 -8.69 -7.11 5.16
CA GLU A 22 -9.30 -7.40 6.47
C GLU A 22 -10.03 -6.18 7.06
N VAL A 23 -9.46 -4.99 6.94
CA VAL A 23 -10.10 -3.75 7.41
C VAL A 23 -11.31 -3.38 6.54
N SER A 24 -11.24 -3.63 5.24
CA SER A 24 -12.34 -3.37 4.30
C SER A 24 -13.52 -4.32 4.54
N GLU A 25 -13.26 -5.59 4.83
CA GLU A 25 -14.29 -6.56 5.22
C GLU A 25 -14.98 -6.15 6.53
N LYS A 26 -14.20 -5.70 7.52
CA LYS A 26 -14.76 -5.15 8.78
C LYS A 26 -15.58 -3.89 8.53
N TYR A 27 -15.14 -3.01 7.64
CA TYR A 27 -15.89 -1.81 7.26
C TYR A 27 -17.23 -2.16 6.63
N ASP A 28 -17.25 -3.09 5.67
CA ASP A 28 -18.47 -3.56 5.01
C ASP A 28 -19.45 -4.17 6.03
N GLN A 29 -18.94 -5.02 6.94
CA GLN A 29 -19.75 -5.59 8.01
C GLN A 29 -20.36 -4.51 8.91
N PHE A 30 -19.55 -3.56 9.40
CA PHE A 30 -20.03 -2.50 10.29
C PHE A 30 -21.03 -1.57 9.59
N THR A 31 -20.80 -1.28 8.31
CA THR A 31 -21.73 -0.49 7.49
C THR A 31 -23.08 -1.20 7.37
N LYS A 32 -23.08 -2.52 7.13
CA LYS A 32 -24.30 -3.32 7.07
C LYS A 32 -25.02 -3.41 8.42
N GLU A 33 -24.28 -3.43 9.51
CA GLU A 33 -24.83 -3.42 10.88
C GLU A 33 -25.25 -2.01 11.35
N GLY A 34 -25.05 -0.96 10.54
CA GLY A 34 -25.34 0.43 10.91
C GLY A 34 -24.49 0.95 12.08
N LYS A 35 -23.31 0.35 12.30
CA LYS A 35 -22.36 0.72 13.36
C LYS A 35 -21.50 1.89 12.92
N ASP A 36 -20.94 2.61 13.89
CA ASP A 36 -19.93 3.63 13.59
C ASP A 36 -18.69 3.00 12.93
N THR A 37 -18.37 3.50 11.74
CA THR A 37 -17.21 3.06 10.95
C THR A 37 -16.05 4.05 11.01
N THR A 38 -16.17 5.14 11.76
CA THR A 38 -15.17 6.22 11.83
C THR A 38 -13.80 5.70 12.25
N ALA A 39 -13.76 4.81 13.24
CA ALA A 39 -12.51 4.18 13.68
C ALA A 39 -11.90 3.28 12.59
N ILE A 40 -12.73 2.53 11.86
CA ILE A 40 -12.30 1.62 10.80
C ILE A 40 -11.75 2.40 9.61
N LEU A 41 -12.42 3.50 9.23
CA LEU A 41 -11.95 4.41 8.18
C LEU A 41 -10.59 5.03 8.51
N ARG A 42 -10.39 5.51 9.75
CA ARG A 42 -9.08 6.01 10.18
C ARG A 42 -7.98 4.95 10.12
N GLN A 43 -8.30 3.71 10.51
CA GLN A 43 -7.36 2.60 10.39
C GLN A 43 -7.03 2.31 8.93
N LEU A 44 -8.03 2.34 8.04
CA LEU A 44 -7.83 2.14 6.60
C LEU A 44 -6.96 3.24 5.99
N GLU A 45 -7.22 4.52 6.31
CA GLU A 45 -6.38 5.65 5.89
C GLU A 45 -4.93 5.47 6.33
N THR A 46 -4.69 5.07 7.58
CA THR A 46 -3.33 4.85 8.10
C THR A 46 -2.60 3.76 7.30
N ILE A 47 -3.28 2.65 6.98
CA ILE A 47 -2.67 1.54 6.23
C ILE A 47 -2.40 1.95 4.77
N LEU A 48 -3.29 2.74 4.17
CA LEU A 48 -3.11 3.25 2.81
C LEU A 48 -1.94 4.24 2.72
N ASP A 49 -1.77 5.11 3.73
CA ASP A 49 -0.62 6.00 3.83
C ASP A 49 0.70 5.19 3.97
N GLU A 50 0.73 4.17 4.82
CA GLU A 50 1.87 3.25 4.95
C GLU A 50 2.19 2.58 3.60
N MET A 51 1.18 2.17 2.84
CA MET A 51 1.35 1.59 1.51
C MET A 51 1.90 2.60 0.50
N GLN A 52 1.42 3.85 0.52
CA GLN A 52 1.95 4.91 -0.35
C GLN A 52 3.40 5.25 -0.01
N LEU A 53 3.73 5.39 1.28
CA LEU A 53 5.10 5.63 1.74
C LEU A 53 6.04 4.47 1.38
N PHE A 54 5.57 3.23 1.53
CA PHE A 54 6.32 2.05 1.12
C PHE A 54 6.61 2.06 -0.39
N LYS A 55 5.59 2.30 -1.23
CA LYS A 55 5.73 2.39 -2.69
C LYS A 55 6.64 3.54 -3.11
N LYS A 56 6.51 4.71 -2.46
CA LYS A 56 7.35 5.88 -2.73
C LYS A 56 8.81 5.62 -2.37
N SER A 57 9.06 5.02 -1.21
CA SER A 57 10.41 4.66 -0.79
C SER A 57 11.04 3.69 -1.78
N TYR A 58 10.32 2.63 -2.18
CA TYR A 58 10.82 1.69 -3.17
C TYR A 58 10.99 2.30 -4.57
N GLY A 59 10.13 3.24 -4.96
CA GLY A 59 10.26 3.99 -6.22
C GLY A 59 11.51 4.89 -6.24
N ILE A 60 11.88 5.49 -5.11
CA ILE A 60 13.11 6.29 -4.97
C ILE A 60 14.36 5.40 -5.05
N PHE A 61 14.33 4.17 -4.52
CA PHE A 61 15.48 3.24 -4.57
C PHE A 61 15.61 2.43 -5.88
N HIS A 62 14.60 2.44 -6.76
CA HIS A 62 14.59 1.68 -8.01
C HIS A 62 14.33 2.52 -9.27
N GLN A 63 14.42 3.85 -9.18
CA GLN A 63 14.47 4.67 -10.39
C GLN A 63 15.87 4.47 -11.02
N PRO A 64 16.00 3.94 -12.25
CA PRO A 64 17.24 4.14 -12.99
C PRO A 64 17.40 5.64 -13.14
N VAL A 65 18.48 6.18 -12.58
CA VAL A 65 18.91 7.54 -12.88
C VAL A 65 19.21 7.54 -14.38
N ASN A 66 18.30 8.06 -15.20
CA ASN A 66 18.63 8.37 -16.59
C ASN A 66 19.63 9.53 -16.52
N VAL A 67 20.91 9.21 -16.63
CA VAL A 67 22.02 10.18 -16.67
C VAL A 67 22.37 10.62 -18.09
N ASP A 68 21.62 10.20 -19.12
CA ASP A 68 21.92 10.55 -20.52
C ASP A 68 20.90 11.50 -21.13
N ALA A 69 20.95 12.77 -20.71
CA ALA A 69 20.37 13.87 -21.48
C ALA A 69 21.15 15.17 -21.27
N PHE A 70 22.44 15.14 -21.57
CA PHE A 70 23.24 16.33 -21.91
C PHE A 70 24.32 15.94 -22.92
N ASP A 71 23.98 16.01 -24.21
CA ASP A 71 24.81 16.57 -25.29
C ASP A 71 23.89 16.98 -26.45
#